data_AF-A0A955G7T8-F1
#
_entry.id   AF-A0A955G7T8-F1
#
_cell.length_a   1.000
_cell.length_b   1.000
_cell.length_c   1.000
_cell.angle_alpha   90.00
_cell.angle_beta   90.00
_cell.angle_gamma   90.00
#
_symmetry.space_group_name_H-M   'P 1'
#
loop_
_entity.id
_entity.type
_entity.pdbx_description
1 polymer ?
#
loop_
_entity_poly.entity_id
_entity_poly.type
_entity_poly.pdbx_seq_one_letter_code
_entity_poly.pdbx_strand_id
1 'polypeptide(L)'
;MGSNINKPTETTRPTKKQKALLDFISEFISQHGYSPSYREIKSGLNYNSVATVALHINSLVARGHLIKRDHSARSLEPVKGAEESIKTNRVTEKEEKWLVKKIEYYFMTAEQEQDPSQDQINQLYVLVGALKILGFDGASQSFISRLSSLKNSSKR
;
A
#
# COMPACT_ATOMS: atom_id res chain seq x y z
N MET A 1 31.95 2.98 -16.36
CA MET A 1 31.97 4.14 -15.44
C MET A 1 30.85 3.99 -14.44
N GLY A 2 31.20 3.90 -13.16
CA GLY A 2 30.31 3.42 -12.09
C GLY A 2 29.19 4.38 -11.72
N SER A 3 27.97 3.85 -11.65
CA SER A 3 26.80 4.49 -11.05
C SER A 3 26.97 4.50 -9.54
N ASN A 4 27.40 5.63 -8.97
CA ASN A 4 27.45 5.82 -7.52
C ASN A 4 26.02 6.06 -7.00
N ILE A 5 25.28 4.98 -6.74
CA ILE A 5 23.97 5.04 -6.09
C ILE A 5 24.22 5.21 -4.58
N ASN A 6 24.31 6.46 -4.16
CA ASN A 6 24.31 6.82 -2.75
C ASN A 6 22.91 6.49 -2.18
N LYS A 7 22.72 5.27 -1.66
CA LYS A 7 21.51 4.87 -0.93
C LYS A 7 21.64 5.37 0.51
N PRO A 8 20.87 6.37 0.95
CA PRO A 8 20.85 6.75 2.36
C PRO A 8 20.20 5.62 3.19
N THR A 9 20.89 5.21 4.25
CA THR A 9 20.58 4.04 5.09
C THR A 9 19.65 4.34 6.29
N GLU A 10 19.11 5.55 6.44
CA GLU A 10 18.15 5.87 7.51
C GLU A 10 16.99 6.77 7.02
N THR A 11 15.80 6.19 6.86
CA THR A 11 14.58 6.91 6.46
C THR A 11 13.96 7.63 7.67
N THR A 12 14.39 8.87 7.91
CA THR A 12 13.83 9.72 8.98
C THR A 12 12.43 10.22 8.63
N ARG A 13 11.48 10.20 9.57
CA ARG A 13 10.07 10.59 9.32
C ARG A 13 9.96 12.01 8.72
N PRO A 14 9.24 12.22 7.59
CA PRO A 14 9.15 13.53 6.97
C PRO A 14 8.29 14.48 7.80
N THR A 15 8.63 15.78 7.77
CA THR A 15 7.82 16.84 8.39
C THR A 15 6.49 17.03 7.66
N LYS A 16 5.49 17.71 8.27
CA LYS A 16 4.17 17.93 7.65
C LYS A 16 4.26 18.52 6.22
N LYS A 17 5.13 19.51 6.01
CA LYS A 17 5.34 20.15 4.69
C LYS A 17 6.00 19.21 3.68
N GLN A 18 6.96 18.41 4.14
CA GLN A 18 7.63 17.41 3.32
C GLN A 18 6.69 16.27 2.91
N LYS A 19 5.81 15.84 3.83
CA LYS A 19 4.77 14.88 3.51
C LYS A 19 3.80 15.42 2.46
N ALA A 20 3.32 16.65 2.60
CA ALA A 20 2.47 17.27 1.58
C ALA A 20 3.14 17.32 0.20
N LEU A 21 4.47 17.54 0.16
CA LEU A 21 5.23 17.50 -1.09
C LEU A 21 5.35 16.09 -1.68
N LEU A 22 5.58 15.07 -0.85
CA LEU A 22 5.59 13.68 -1.29
C LEU A 22 4.23 13.21 -1.81
N ASP A 23 3.16 13.58 -1.09
CA ASP A 23 1.78 13.24 -1.44
C ASP A 23 1.41 13.91 -2.78
N PHE A 24 1.74 15.19 -2.95
CA PHE A 24 1.54 15.91 -4.22
C PHE A 24 2.29 15.26 -5.39
N ILE A 25 3.56 14.91 -5.22
CA ILE A 25 4.33 14.24 -6.28
C ILE A 25 3.70 12.89 -6.65
N SER A 26 3.29 12.11 -5.65
CA SER A 26 2.67 10.80 -5.85
C SER A 26 1.33 10.91 -6.58
N GLU A 27 0.50 11.86 -6.17
CA GLU A 27 -0.79 12.12 -6.79
C GLU A 27 -0.63 12.64 -8.24
N PHE A 28 0.30 13.57 -8.47
CA PHE A 28 0.58 14.10 -9.80
C PHE A 28 1.04 13.00 -10.76
N ILE A 29 1.94 12.11 -10.32
CA ILE A 29 2.38 10.96 -11.11
C ILE A 29 1.20 10.02 -11.40
N SER A 30 0.35 9.77 -10.41
CA SER A 30 -0.83 8.90 -10.57
C SER A 30 -1.85 9.47 -11.57
N GLN A 31 -2.00 10.79 -11.64
CA GLN A 31 -2.97 11.44 -12.51
C GLN A 31 -2.44 11.66 -13.93
N HIS A 32 -1.17 12.03 -14.07
CA HIS A 32 -0.59 12.47 -15.33
C HIS A 32 0.35 11.44 -15.99
N GLY A 33 0.78 10.41 -15.25
CA GLY A 33 1.71 9.40 -15.75
C GLY A 33 3.16 9.87 -15.86
N TYR A 34 3.49 11.08 -15.38
CA TYR A 34 4.85 11.62 -15.35
C TYR A 34 5.10 12.46 -14.10
N SER A 35 6.38 12.68 -13.78
CA SER A 35 6.80 13.43 -12.59
C SER A 35 6.63 14.94 -12.76
N PRO A 36 6.13 15.67 -11.75
CA PRO A 36 5.95 17.12 -11.84
C PRO A 36 7.27 17.87 -11.83
N SER A 37 7.31 18.97 -12.58
CA SER A 37 8.37 19.96 -12.54
C SER A 37 8.33 20.82 -11.27
N TYR A 38 9.44 21.53 -10.98
CA TYR A 38 9.50 22.38 -9.78
C TYR A 38 8.52 23.56 -9.85
N ARG A 39 8.12 23.99 -11.06
CA ARG A 39 7.10 25.03 -11.22
C ARG A 39 5.70 24.48 -10.93
N GLU A 40 5.39 23.26 -11.35
CA GLU A 40 4.14 22.58 -11.03
C GLU A 40 4.02 22.33 -9.52
N ILE A 41 5.11 21.87 -8.88
CA ILE A 41 5.14 21.71 -7.41
C ILE A 41 4.97 23.05 -6.70
N LYS A 42 5.61 24.12 -7.19
CA LYS A 42 5.45 25.46 -6.64
C LYS A 42 3.98 25.90 -6.68
N SER A 43 3.34 25.79 -7.84
CA SER A 43 1.95 26.21 -8.03
C SER A 43 0.98 25.32 -7.25
N GLY A 44 1.18 24.00 -7.25
CA GLY A 44 0.29 23.04 -6.60
C GLY A 44 0.32 23.09 -5.08
N LEU A 45 1.46 23.48 -4.48
CA LEU A 45 1.61 23.59 -3.02
C LEU A 45 1.75 25.04 -2.54
N ASN A 46 1.53 26.00 -3.42
CA ASN A 46 1.57 27.44 -3.16
C ASN A 46 2.87 27.91 -2.48
N TYR A 47 4.01 27.39 -2.93
CA TYR A 47 5.33 27.84 -2.43
C TYR A 47 5.70 29.22 -2.99
N ASN A 48 6.38 30.02 -2.16
CA ASN A 48 6.81 31.37 -2.55
C ASN A 48 7.82 31.36 -3.71
N SER A 49 8.70 30.35 -3.79
CA SER A 49 9.75 30.27 -4.80
C SER A 49 10.07 28.84 -5.23
N VAL A 50 10.55 28.70 -6.47
CA VAL A 50 11.12 27.47 -7.01
C VAL A 50 12.36 27.04 -6.20
N ALA A 51 13.10 27.99 -5.64
CA ALA A 51 14.25 27.70 -4.78
C ALA A 51 13.85 26.96 -3.50
N THR A 52 12.70 27.32 -2.91
CA THR A 52 12.14 26.66 -1.73
C THR A 52 11.74 25.22 -2.04
N VAL A 53 11.15 24.99 -3.22
CA VAL A 53 10.82 23.64 -3.71
C VAL A 53 12.09 22.80 -3.87
N ALA A 54 13.13 23.35 -4.50
CA ALA A 54 14.40 22.65 -4.68
C ALA A 54 15.04 22.27 -3.34
N LEU A 55 15.00 23.16 -2.34
CA LEU A 55 15.50 22.87 -0.99
C LEU A 55 14.75 21.70 -0.34
N HIS A 56 13.42 21.69 -0.43
CA HIS A 56 12.60 20.61 0.13
C HIS A 56 12.84 19.27 -0.57
N ILE A 57 12.95 19.27 -1.90
CA ILE A 57 13.27 18.08 -2.69
C ILE A 57 14.64 17.53 -2.30
N ASN A 58 15.68 18.38 -2.25
CA ASN A 58 17.03 17.95 -1.86
C ASN A 58 17.05 17.36 -0.45
N SER A 59 16.29 17.96 0.48
CA SER A 59 16.15 17.42 1.83
C SER A 59 15.46 16.06 1.86
N LEU A 60 14.47 15.82 1.00
CA LEU A 60 13.78 14.54 0.90
C LEU A 60 14.64 13.46 0.23
N VAL A 61 15.44 13.85 -0.77
CA VAL A 61 16.43 12.96 -1.40
C VAL A 61 17.49 12.54 -0.40
N ALA A 62 18.06 13.50 0.34
CA ALA A 62 19.07 13.22 1.37
C ALA A 62 18.55 12.29 2.48
N ARG A 63 17.23 12.30 2.75
CA ARG A 63 16.56 11.47 3.74
C ARG A 63 15.99 10.16 3.18
N GLY A 64 16.21 9.85 1.91
CA GLY A 64 15.78 8.60 1.29
C GLY A 64 14.30 8.51 0.93
N HIS A 65 13.56 9.62 0.91
CA HIS A 65 12.13 9.63 0.52
C HIS A 65 11.91 9.85 -0.98
N LEU A 66 12.85 10.50 -1.66
CA LEU A 66 12.81 10.76 -3.10
C LEU A 66 14.10 10.25 -3.74
N ILE A 67 13.98 9.65 -4.93
CA ILE A 67 15.12 9.40 -5.81
C ILE A 67 15.04 10.38 -6.98
N LYS A 68 16.18 10.97 -7.33
CA LYS A 68 16.36 11.78 -8.52
C LYS A 68 17.25 11.02 -9.49
N ARG A 69 16.69 10.48 -10.58
CA ARG A 69 17.46 9.67 -11.54
C ARG A 69 18.33 10.49 -12.49
N ASP A 70 17.93 11.72 -12.84
CA ASP A 70 18.70 12.60 -13.73
C ASP A 70 18.65 14.07 -13.29
N HIS A 71 19.42 14.93 -13.96
CA HIS A 71 19.43 16.39 -13.75
C HIS A 71 18.12 17.07 -14.22
N SER A 72 17.15 16.31 -14.73
CA SER A 72 15.87 16.82 -15.21
C SER A 72 14.86 17.02 -14.07
N ALA A 73 14.02 18.04 -14.21
CA ALA A 73 12.92 18.32 -13.28
C ALA A 73 11.86 17.19 -13.25
N ARG A 74 11.84 16.31 -14.27
CA ARG A 74 10.87 15.22 -14.42
C ARG A 74 11.38 13.83 -13.99
N SER A 75 12.50 13.77 -13.28
CA SER A 75 13.09 12.51 -12.84
C SER A 75 12.90 12.25 -11.33
N LEU A 76 11.89 12.86 -10.70
CA LEU A 76 11.58 12.62 -9.28
C LEU A 76 10.70 11.38 -9.16
N GLU A 77 11.17 10.41 -8.40
CA GLU A 77 10.41 9.23 -8.03
C GLU A 77 10.29 9.16 -6.51
N PRO A 78 9.07 9.06 -5.97
CA PRO A 78 8.87 8.70 -4.58
C PRO A 78 9.49 7.32 -4.32
N VAL A 79 10.39 7.25 -3.35
CA VAL A 79 10.82 5.96 -2.83
C VAL A 79 9.59 5.38 -2.16
N LYS A 80 9.03 4.30 -2.71
CA LYS A 80 8.01 3.47 -2.03
C LYS A 80 8.69 2.76 -0.86
N GLY A 81 9.06 3.56 0.14
CA GLY A 81 9.81 3.18 1.33
C GLY A 81 8.92 3.30 2.55
N ALA A 82 7.83 2.56 2.53
CA ALA A 82 7.18 2.05 3.72
C ALA A 82 6.53 0.74 3.30
N GLU A 83 7.31 -0.35 3.32
CA GLU A 83 6.71 -1.53 3.93
C GLU A 83 6.20 -1.05 5.28
N GLU A 84 4.89 -1.15 5.47
CA GLU A 84 4.25 -0.89 6.75
C GLU A 84 4.91 -1.85 7.74
N SER A 85 5.97 -1.38 8.41
CA SER A 85 6.50 -2.08 9.57
C SER A 85 5.28 -2.33 10.46
N ILE A 86 4.96 -3.58 10.77
CA ILE A 86 3.80 -3.90 11.60
C ILE A 86 4.09 -3.32 12.98
N LYS A 87 3.69 -2.06 13.22
CA LYS A 87 3.95 -1.33 14.48
C LYS A 87 2.99 -1.76 15.58
N THR A 88 1.92 -2.43 15.19
CA THR A 88 0.83 -2.87 16.06
C THR A 88 0.09 -4.02 15.37
N ASN A 89 -0.44 -4.96 16.15
CA ASN A 89 -1.37 -5.99 15.66
C ASN A 89 -2.79 -5.42 15.43
N ARG A 90 -2.93 -4.09 15.36
CA ARG A 90 -4.21 -3.42 15.12
C ARG A 90 -4.35 -3.18 13.63
N VAL A 91 -5.26 -3.93 13.04
CA VAL A 91 -5.70 -3.71 11.67
C VAL A 91 -6.68 -2.54 11.66
N THR A 92 -6.46 -1.58 10.75
CA THR A 92 -7.36 -0.44 10.56
C THR A 92 -8.65 -0.87 9.88
N GLU A 93 -9.73 -0.09 10.02
CA GLU A 93 -11.01 -0.38 9.34
C GLU A 93 -10.86 -0.51 7.80
N LYS A 94 -9.91 0.24 7.21
CA LYS A 94 -9.66 0.19 5.77
C LYS A 94 -9.01 -1.14 5.37
N GLU A 95 -8.04 -1.60 6.16
CA GLU A 95 -7.36 -2.88 5.95
C GLU A 95 -8.29 -4.06 6.22
N GLU A 96 -9.16 -3.96 7.23
CA GLU A 96 -10.22 -4.94 7.50
C GLU A 96 -11.15 -5.09 6.30
N LYS A 97 -11.70 -3.97 5.79
CA LYS A 97 -12.60 -4.00 4.62
C LYS A 97 -11.91 -4.62 3.40
N TRP A 98 -10.62 -4.31 3.20
CA TRP A 98 -9.85 -4.91 2.12
C TRP A 98 -9.66 -6.43 2.32
N LEU A 99 -9.31 -6.86 3.52
CA LEU A 99 -9.09 -8.27 3.86
C LEU A 99 -10.38 -9.09 3.73
N VAL A 100 -11.49 -8.59 4.28
CA VAL A 100 -12.81 -9.20 4.17
C VAL A 100 -13.22 -9.33 2.70
N LYS A 101 -13.05 -8.28 1.90
CA LYS A 101 -13.34 -8.33 0.46
C LYS A 101 -12.48 -9.34 -0.28
N LYS A 102 -11.22 -9.51 0.13
CA LYS A 102 -10.31 -10.50 -0.46
C LYS A 102 -10.73 -11.93 -0.11
N ILE A 103 -11.12 -12.18 1.14
CA ILE A 103 -11.63 -13.48 1.58
C ILE A 103 -12.95 -13.81 0.90
N GLU A 104 -13.87 -12.84 0.81
CA GLU A 104 -15.13 -12.96 0.07
C GLU A 104 -14.90 -13.43 -1.37
N TYR A 105 -13.91 -12.84 -2.06
CA TYR A 105 -13.55 -13.27 -3.42
C TYR A 105 -13.15 -14.76 -3.47
N TYR A 106 -12.34 -15.25 -2.53
CA TYR A 106 -11.96 -16.67 -2.48
C TYR A 106 -13.16 -17.58 -2.22
N PHE A 107 -14.10 -17.17 -1.35
CA PHE A 107 -15.34 -17.90 -1.13
C PHE A 107 -16.21 -17.95 -2.40
N MET A 108 -16.36 -16.82 -3.08
CA MET A 108 -17.13 -16.76 -4.33
C MET A 108 -16.51 -17.65 -5.41
N THR A 109 -15.18 -17.69 -5.54
CA THR A 109 -14.51 -18.60 -6.47
C THR A 109 -14.79 -20.07 -6.12
N ALA A 110 -14.68 -20.44 -4.84
CA ALA A 110 -14.94 -21.80 -4.40
C ALA A 110 -16.43 -22.22 -4.55
N GLU A 111 -17.37 -21.28 -4.42
CA GLU A 111 -18.80 -21.53 -4.61
C GLU A 111 -19.20 -21.67 -6.07
N GLN A 112 -18.47 -21.05 -6.99
CA GLN A 112 -18.70 -21.21 -8.42
C GLN A 112 -18.18 -22.55 -8.94
N GLU A 113 -17.25 -23.18 -8.24
CA GLU A 113 -16.80 -24.53 -8.54
C GLU A 113 -17.80 -25.56 -8.01
N GLN A 114 -18.23 -26.48 -8.89
CA GLN A 114 -19.28 -27.45 -8.60
C GLN A 114 -18.84 -28.51 -7.56
N ASP A 115 -17.52 -28.71 -7.42
CA ASP A 115 -16.89 -29.51 -6.38
C ASP A 115 -15.55 -28.84 -5.97
N PRO A 116 -15.57 -27.97 -4.95
CA PRO A 116 -14.35 -27.32 -4.48
C PRO A 116 -13.42 -28.36 -3.85
N SER A 117 -12.17 -28.37 -4.30
CA SER A 117 -11.15 -29.29 -3.80
C SER A 117 -10.98 -29.16 -2.28
N GLN A 118 -10.69 -30.27 -1.59
CA GLN A 118 -10.40 -30.26 -0.16
C GLN A 118 -9.28 -29.27 0.21
N ASP A 119 -8.33 -29.05 -0.68
CA ASP A 119 -7.27 -28.05 -0.48
C ASP A 119 -7.81 -26.61 -0.45
N GLN A 120 -8.79 -26.28 -1.30
CA GLN A 120 -9.44 -24.96 -1.28
C GLN A 120 -10.22 -24.78 0.03
N ILE A 121 -10.94 -25.82 0.48
CA ILE A 121 -11.66 -25.79 1.75
C ILE A 121 -10.68 -25.57 2.92
N ASN A 122 -9.53 -26.26 2.91
CA ASN A 122 -8.48 -26.09 3.92
C ASN A 122 -7.90 -24.66 3.91
N GLN A 123 -7.64 -24.09 2.73
CA GLN A 123 -7.18 -22.71 2.58
C GLN A 123 -8.20 -21.71 3.15
N LEU A 124 -9.49 -21.90 2.87
CA LEU A 124 -10.55 -21.06 3.43
C LEU A 124 -10.61 -21.17 4.97
N TYR A 125 -10.42 -22.37 5.53
CA TYR A 125 -10.32 -22.55 7.00
C TYR A 125 -9.17 -21.74 7.60
N VAL A 126 -8.00 -21.75 6.96
CA VAL A 126 -6.83 -21.00 7.43
C VAL A 126 -7.11 -19.49 7.39
N LEU A 127 -7.73 -18.99 6.32
CA LEU A 127 -8.09 -17.58 6.19
C LEU A 127 -9.08 -17.13 7.27
N VAL A 128 -10.11 -17.93 7.52
CA VAL A 128 -11.11 -17.66 8.55
C VAL A 128 -10.53 -17.75 9.97
N GLY A 129 -9.61 -18.69 10.21
CA GLY A 129 -8.86 -18.78 11.46
C GLY A 129 -7.95 -17.57 11.69
N ALA A 130 -7.26 -17.11 10.64
CA ALA A 130 -6.44 -15.90 10.69
C ALA A 130 -7.28 -14.66 11.05
N LEU A 131 -8.49 -14.51 10.49
CA LEU A 131 -9.41 -13.42 10.87
C LEU A 131 -9.71 -13.41 12.37
N LYS A 132 -9.94 -14.58 12.98
CA LYS A 132 -10.19 -14.70 14.41
C LYS A 132 -8.98 -14.26 15.24
N ILE A 133 -7.77 -14.67 14.84
CA ILE A 133 -6.52 -14.30 15.52
C ILE A 133 -6.27 -12.78 15.42
N LEU A 134 -6.68 -12.17 14.30
CA LEU A 134 -6.61 -10.72 14.08
C LEU A 134 -7.71 -9.93 14.83
N GLY A 135 -8.61 -10.59 15.56
CA GLY A 135 -9.66 -9.96 16.37
C GLY A 135 -10.94 -9.61 15.59
N PHE A 136 -11.13 -10.18 14.39
CA PHE A 136 -12.30 -9.97 13.56
C PHE A 136 -13.38 -11.02 13.81
N ASP A 137 -13.85 -11.14 15.04
CA ASP A 137 -14.77 -12.22 15.44
C ASP A 137 -16.08 -12.21 14.65
N GLY A 138 -16.69 -11.04 14.42
CA GLY A 138 -17.96 -10.94 13.68
C GLY A 138 -17.85 -11.38 12.22
N ALA A 139 -16.80 -10.93 11.52
CA ALA A 139 -16.52 -11.36 10.15
C ALA A 139 -16.17 -12.85 10.10
N SER A 140 -15.32 -13.33 11.02
CA SER A 140 -14.94 -14.74 11.12
C SER A 140 -16.15 -15.65 11.29
N GLN A 141 -17.07 -15.35 12.23
CA GLN A 141 -18.28 -16.15 12.45
C GLN A 141 -19.15 -16.26 11.19
N SER A 142 -19.30 -15.15 10.45
CA SER A 142 -20.08 -15.12 9.21
C SER A 142 -19.48 -16.06 8.15
N PHE A 143 -18.16 -16.08 8.01
CA PHE A 143 -17.48 -16.99 7.08
C PHE A 143 -17.44 -18.44 7.54
N ILE A 144 -17.38 -18.72 8.85
CA ILE A 144 -17.46 -20.10 9.40
C ILE A 144 -18.77 -20.76 8.99
N SER A 145 -19.90 -20.07 9.16
CA SER A 145 -21.22 -20.60 8.77
C SER A 145 -21.24 -20.96 7.28
N ARG A 146 -20.72 -20.07 6.43
CA ARG A 146 -20.65 -20.30 4.98
C ARG A 146 -19.76 -21.48 4.60
N LEU A 147 -18.60 -21.61 5.25
CA LEU A 147 -17.66 -22.71 5.02
C LEU A 147 -18.25 -24.06 5.42
N SER A 148 -19.02 -24.11 6.52
CA SER A 148 -19.70 -25.34 6.93
C SER A 148 -20.71 -25.83 5.88
N SER A 149 -21.40 -24.91 5.20
CA SER A 149 -22.30 -25.21 4.08
C SER A 149 -21.55 -25.76 2.87
N LEU A 150 -20.43 -25.15 2.48
CA LEU A 150 -19.57 -25.62 1.37
C LEU A 150 -19.05 -27.04 1.60
N LYS A 151 -18.58 -27.34 2.82
CA LYS A 151 -18.12 -28.68 3.19
C LYS A 151 -19.22 -29.72 3.12
N ASN A 152 -20.44 -29.37 3.56
CA ASN A 152 -21.58 -30.29 3.50
C ASN A 152 -22.01 -30.57 2.06
N SER A 153 -21.83 -29.61 1.14
CA SER A 153 -22.08 -29.79 -0.29
C SER A 153 -21.04 -30.67 -0.99
N SER A 154 -19.74 -30.52 -0.67
CA SER A 154 -18.67 -31.36 -1.26
C SER A 154 -18.64 -32.81 -0.71
N LYS A 155 -19.31 -33.07 0.43
CA LYS A 155 -19.38 -34.42 1.02
C LYS A 155 -20.59 -35.25 0.54
N ARG A 156 -21.42 -34.71 -0.35
CA ARG A 156 -22.56 -35.40 -0.98
C ARG A 156 -22.18 -35.85 -2.38
#